data_AF-A0A847E998-F1
#
_entry.id   AF-A0A847E998-F1
#
_cell.length_a   1.000
_cell.length_b   1.000
_cell.length_c   1.000
_cell.angle_alpha   90.00
_cell.angle_beta   90.00
_cell.angle_gamma   90.00
#
_symmetry.space_group_name_H-M   'P 1'
#
loop_
_entity.id
_entity.type
_entity.pdbx_description
1 polymer ?
#
loop_
_entity_poly.entity_id
_entity_poly.type
_entity_poly.pdbx_seq_one_letter_code
_entity_poly.pdbx_strand_id
1 'polypeptide(L)' 'MLQKTKPNYDYLKQKTGIADPQALKKALLGHLKSMNLKDLARDMEPFLFQPSDSKKIVSFLEYIKQAYL' A
#
# COMPACT_ATOMS: atom_id res chain seq x y z
N MET A 1 14.90 4.97 4.02
CA MET A 1 14.49 3.58 3.69
C MET A 1 13.55 3.11 4.78
N LEU A 2 12.45 2.45 4.43
CA LEU A 2 11.45 1.99 5.38
C LEU A 2 12.08 0.94 6.32
N GLN A 3 12.57 1.40 7.47
CA GLN A 3 12.86 0.57 8.62
C GLN A 3 11.51 0.02 9.09
N LYS A 4 11.10 -1.14 8.57
CA LYS A 4 9.79 -1.72 8.91
C LYS A 4 9.97 -3.05 9.58
N THR A 5 9.63 -3.08 10.86
CA THR A 5 9.26 -4.29 11.60
C THR A 5 8.34 -5.13 10.72
N LYS A 6 8.58 -6.45 10.69
CA LYS A 6 7.76 -7.39 9.92
C LYS A 6 6.29 -7.28 10.35
N PRO A 7 5.33 -7.41 9.43
CA PRO A 7 3.92 -7.49 9.79
C PRO A 7 3.67 -8.61 10.82
N ASN A 8 2.76 -8.38 11.76
CA ASN A 8 2.29 -9.43 12.66
C ASN A 8 1.27 -10.32 11.91
N TYR A 9 1.74 -11.46 11.38
CA TYR A 9 0.91 -12.36 10.59
C TYR A 9 -0.13 -13.13 11.42
N ASP A 10 0.09 -13.34 12.73
CA ASP A 10 -0.93 -13.94 13.58
C ASP A 10 -2.16 -13.04 13.70
N TYR A 11 -1.92 -11.74 13.90
CA TYR A 11 -2.97 -10.72 13.92
C TYR A 11 -3.66 -10.58 12.56
N LEU A 12 -2.89 -10.52 11.46
CA LEU A 12 -3.44 -10.43 10.11
C LEU A 12 -4.29 -11.66 9.78
N LYS A 13 -3.82 -12.86 10.10
CA LYS A 13 -4.58 -14.10 9.89
C LYS A 13 -5.89 -14.07 10.66
N GLN A 14 -5.87 -13.62 11.92
CA GLN A 14 -7.07 -13.51 12.73
C GLN A 14 -8.10 -12.52 12.15
N LYS A 15 -7.65 -11.39 11.60
CA LYS A 15 -8.55 -10.30 11.14
C LYS A 15 -8.95 -10.38 9.67
N THR A 16 -8.08 -10.90 8.82
CA THR A 16 -8.25 -10.86 7.36
C THR A 16 -7.99 -12.20 6.68
N GLY A 17 -7.54 -13.22 7.42
CA GLY A 17 -7.16 -14.52 6.87
C GLY A 17 -5.77 -14.54 6.20
N ILE A 18 -5.03 -13.42 6.20
CA ILE A 18 -3.72 -13.31 5.57
C ILE A 18 -2.64 -13.84 6.53
N ALA A 19 -2.03 -14.98 6.19
CA ALA A 19 -1.09 -15.67 7.07
C ALA A 19 0.39 -15.49 6.69
N ASP A 20 0.69 -14.92 5.52
CA ASP A 20 2.05 -14.87 5.00
C ASP A 20 2.30 -13.66 4.08
N PRO A 21 3.58 -13.33 3.79
CA PRO A 21 3.93 -12.21 2.93
C PRO A 21 3.40 -12.28 1.50
N GLN A 22 3.30 -13.47 0.91
CA GLN A 22 2.85 -13.65 -0.47
C GLN A 22 1.35 -13.37 -0.57
N ALA A 23 0.57 -13.90 0.39
CA ALA A 23 -0.85 -13.61 0.54
C ALA A 23 -1.08 -12.12 0.78
N LEU A 24 -0.27 -11.47 1.63
CA LEU A 24 -0.35 -10.02 1.87
C LEU A 24 -0.09 -9.22 0.60
N LYS A 25 0.98 -9.56 -0.13
CA LYS A 25 1.32 -8.89 -1.39
C LYS A 25 0.20 -9.03 -2.42
N LYS A 26 -0.35 -10.24 -2.55
CA LYS A 26 -1.46 -10.51 -3.47
C LYS A 26 -2.71 -9.71 -3.10
N ALA A 27 -3.06 -9.66 -1.81
CA ALA A 27 -4.21 -8.90 -1.32
C ALA A 27 -4.04 -7.39 -1.57
N LEU A 28 -2.88 -6.82 -1.26
CA LEU A 28 -2.58 -5.41 -1.51
C LEU A 28 -2.66 -5.08 -3.00
N LEU A 29 -2.02 -5.88 -3.86
CA LEU A 29 -2.06 -5.66 -5.31
C LEU A 29 -3.47 -5.80 -5.88
N GLY A 30 -4.26 -6.75 -5.36
CA GLY A 30 -5.67 -6.91 -5.75
C GLY A 30 -6.50 -5.68 -5.38
N HIS A 31 -6.35 -5.18 -4.16
CA HIS A 31 -7.04 -3.99 -3.69
C HIS A 31 -6.65 -2.75 -4.52
N LEU A 32 -5.35 -2.52 -4.71
CA LEU A 32 -4.85 -1.37 -5.46
C LEU A 32 -5.27 -1.36 -6.93
N LYS A 33 -5.50 -2.52 -7.56
CA LYS A 33 -6.02 -2.61 -8.93
C LYS A 33 -7.46 -2.09 -9.07
N SER A 34 -8.25 -2.16 -8.00
CA SER A 34 -9.63 -1.66 -8.01
C SER A 34 -9.73 -0.15 -7.77
N MET A 35 -8.62 0.51 -7.41
CA MET A 35 -8.58 1.92 -7.04
C MET A 35 -8.02 2.79 -8.16
N ASN A 36 -8.60 3.98 -8.36
CA ASN A 36 -7.97 5.01 -9.17
C ASN A 36 -7.01 5.85 -8.31
N LEU A 37 -5.74 5.45 -8.27
CA LEU A 37 -4.73 6.16 -7.48
C LEU A 37 -4.46 7.59 -7.96
N LYS A 38 -4.82 7.95 -9.20
CA LYS A 38 -4.69 9.32 -9.70
C LYS A 38 -5.77 10.22 -9.11
N ASP A 39 -7.01 9.72 -9.02
CA ASP A 39 -8.10 10.48 -8.40
C ASP A 39 -7.86 10.62 -6.90
N LEU A 40 -7.46 9.53 -6.22
CA LEU A 40 -7.06 9.60 -4.81
C LEU A 40 -5.92 10.60 -4.57
N ALA A 41 -4.93 10.64 -5.47
CA ALA A 41 -3.83 11.60 -5.35
C ALA A 41 -4.32 13.05 -5.47
N ARG A 42 -5.27 13.32 -6.37
CA ARG A 42 -5.89 14.65 -6.54
C ARG A 42 -6.68 15.05 -5.29
N ASP A 43 -7.46 14.12 -4.73
CA ASP A 43 -8.28 14.38 -3.55
C ASP A 43 -7.44 14.60 -2.29
N MET A 44 -6.29 13.93 -2.20
CA MET A 44 -5.37 14.03 -1.06
C MET A 44 -4.40 15.20 -1.16
N GLU A 45 -4.08 15.68 -2.36
CA GLU A 45 -3.08 16.74 -2.60
C GLU A 45 -3.26 17.99 -1.72
N PRO A 46 -4.47 18.53 -1.50
CA PRO A 46 -4.67 19.70 -0.62
C PRO A 46 -4.34 19.45 0.85
N PHE A 47 -4.30 18.19 1.28
CA PHE A 47 -4.04 17.78 2.66
C PHE A 47 -2.59 17.34 2.89
N LEU A 48 -1.78 17.25 1.84
CA LEU A 48 -0.36 16.89 1.97
C LEU A 48 0.46 18.09 2.45
N PHE A 49 1.40 17.85 3.35
CA PHE A 49 2.40 18.86 3.75
C PHE A 49 3.15 19.43 2.55
N GLN A 50 3.42 18.57 1.55
CA GLN A 50 4.01 18.93 0.28
C GLN A 50 3.09 18.41 -0.84
N PRO A 51 2.42 19.28 -1.62
CA PRO A 51 1.53 18.83 -2.70
C PRO A 51 2.20 17.87 -3.70
N SER A 52 3.49 18.10 -3.99
CA SER A 52 4.27 17.24 -4.88
C SER A 52 4.53 15.82 -4.34
N ASP A 53 4.16 15.52 -3.09
CA ASP A 53 4.14 14.16 -2.55
C ASP A 53 2.95 13.33 -3.06
N SER A 54 1.97 13.95 -3.72
CA SER A 54 0.85 13.25 -4.39
C SER A 54 1.35 12.20 -5.39
N LYS A 55 2.52 12.43 -6.01
CA LYS A 55 3.20 11.45 -6.87
C LYS A 55 3.50 10.12 -6.18
N LYS A 56 3.74 10.11 -4.86
CA LYS A 56 3.98 8.89 -4.08
C LYS A 56 2.74 8.01 -4.03
N ILE A 57 1.56 8.62 -3.98
CA ILE A 57 0.26 7.93 -4.02
C ILE A 57 0.07 7.26 -5.37
N VAL A 58 0.32 8.00 -6.47
CA VAL A 58 0.23 7.47 -7.84
C VAL A 58 1.19 6.30 -8.06
N SER A 59 2.44 6.43 -7.59
CA SER A 59 3.47 5.40 -7.75
C SER A 59 3.36 4.22 -6.76
N PHE A 60 2.39 4.23 -5.85
CA PHE A 60 2.30 3.25 -4.77
C PHE A 60 2.11 1.81 -5.28
N LEU A 61 1.35 1.62 -6.36
CA LEU A 61 1.17 0.30 -6.98
C LEU A 61 2.51 -0.30 -7.43
N GLU A 62 3.32 0.48 -8.16
CA GLU A 62 4.64 0.04 -8.62
C GLU A 62 5.59 -0.21 -7.46
N TYR A 63 5.51 0.64 -6.43
CA TYR A 63 6.25 0.43 -5.19
C TYR A 63 5.92 -0.92 -4.54
N ILE A 64 4.64 -1.28 -4.38
CA ILE A 64 4.24 -2.57 -3.77
C ILE A 64 4.66 -3.77 -4.63
N LYS A 65 4.66 -3.65 -5.97
CA LYS A 65 5.17 -4.71 -6.85
C LYS A 65 6.64 -5.05 -6.55
N GLN A 66 7.46 -4.05 -6.25
CA GLN A 66 8.90 -4.20 -5.99
C GLN A 66 9.21 -4.45 -4.51
N ALA A 67 8.31 -4.10 -3.60
CA ALA A 67 8.51 -4.25 -2.17
C ALA A 67 8.70 -5.72 -1.75
N TYR A 68 9.63 -5.91 -0.82
CA TYR A 68 9.74 -7.10 0.01
C TYR A 68 8.89 -6.89 1.27
N LEU A 69 7.94 -7.78 1.52
CA LEU A 69 6.96 -7.70 2.61
C LEU A 69 7.24 -8.75 3.69
#